data_AF-A0A6P0F1Q1-F1
#
_entry.id   AF-A0A6P0F1Q1-F1
#
_cell.length_a   1.000
_cell.length_b   1.000
_cell.length_c   1.000
_cell.angle_alpha   90.00
_cell.angle_beta   90.00
_cell.angle_gamma   90.00
#
_symmetry.space_group_name_H-M   'P 1'
#
loop_
_entity.id
_entity.type
_entity.pdbx_description
1 polymer ?
#
loop_
_entity_poly.entity_id
_entity_poly.type
_entity_poly.pdbx_seq_one_letter_code
_entity_poly.pdbx_strand_id
1 'polypeptide(L)'
;MTKPLNTRPGQITQLAVTHEIRRAHDDSVISAHCCHPCAVIALDQLHLSDMMGGENQPGPLEYVTAHVVEVATNQRSGVAGGLVPLDGIPPVKPVKFPDYLYDGIA
;
A
#
# COMPACT_ATOMS: atom_id res chain seq x y z
N MET A 1 18.12 -2.74 -4.79
CA MET A 1 18.53 -1.68 -5.74
C MET A 1 17.85 -0.37 -5.32
N THR A 2 18.60 0.60 -4.79
CA THR A 2 18.09 1.91 -4.33
C THR A 2 18.02 2.91 -5.49
N LYS A 3 16.83 3.48 -5.78
CA LYS A 3 16.66 4.58 -6.74
C LYS A 3 16.80 5.94 -6.02
N PRO A 4 17.53 6.92 -6.59
CA PRO A 4 17.80 8.20 -5.93
C PRO A 4 16.69 9.26 -6.14
N LEU A 5 16.41 10.05 -5.10
CA LEU A 5 15.60 11.28 -5.14
C LEU A 5 16.50 12.51 -4.96
N ASN A 6 16.31 13.54 -5.79
CA ASN A 6 17.16 14.73 -5.87
C ASN A 6 16.78 15.79 -4.83
N THR A 7 17.72 16.14 -3.94
CA THR A 7 17.63 17.32 -3.08
C THR A 7 18.86 18.19 -3.32
N ARG A 8 18.68 19.29 -4.08
CA ARG A 8 19.70 20.23 -4.59
C ARG A 8 20.68 19.65 -5.63
N PRO A 9 21.23 20.48 -6.55
CA PRO A 9 22.15 20.00 -7.57
C PRO A 9 23.42 19.43 -6.93
N GLY A 10 23.62 18.11 -7.04
CA GLY A 10 24.86 17.44 -6.63
C GLY A 10 24.82 16.62 -5.34
N GLN A 11 23.71 16.61 -4.58
CA GLN A 11 23.56 15.73 -3.42
C GLN A 11 22.41 14.73 -3.62
N ILE A 12 22.79 13.51 -4.02
CA ILE A 12 21.89 12.36 -3.94
C ILE A 12 21.92 11.87 -2.49
N THR A 13 20.90 12.23 -1.72
CA THR A 13 20.67 11.64 -0.40
C THR A 13 19.88 10.35 -0.60
N GLN A 14 20.57 9.19 -0.66
CA GLN A 14 19.88 7.90 -0.64
C GLN A 14 19.35 7.67 0.79
N LEU A 15 18.08 7.96 1.02
CA LEU A 15 17.40 7.44 2.21
C LEU A 15 17.35 5.92 2.06
N ALA A 16 17.94 5.22 3.02
CA ALA A 16 17.86 3.77 3.08
C ALA A 16 16.40 3.37 3.28
N VAL A 17 15.87 2.56 2.36
CA VAL A 17 14.55 1.92 2.53
C VAL A 17 14.70 0.86 3.61
N THR A 18 13.95 0.99 4.69
CA THR A 18 13.94 0.01 5.78
C THR A 18 12.60 -0.71 5.88
N HIS A 19 11.53 -0.09 5.36
CA HIS A 19 10.17 -0.63 5.41
C HIS A 19 9.49 -0.47 4.07
N GLU A 20 8.69 -1.44 3.69
CA GLU A 20 7.85 -1.41 2.49
C GLU A 20 6.40 -1.67 2.88
N ILE A 21 5.46 -1.07 2.15
CA ILE A 21 4.06 -1.52 2.17
C ILE A 21 3.91 -2.49 1.01
N ARG A 22 3.57 -3.74 1.29
CA ARG A 22 3.40 -4.79 0.27
C ARG A 22 1.97 -5.30 0.24
N ARG A 23 1.49 -5.61 -0.96
CA ARG A 23 0.24 -6.36 -1.18
C ARG A 23 0.42 -7.80 -0.68
N ALA A 24 -0.56 -8.33 0.04
CA ALA A 24 -0.45 -9.66 0.60
C ALA A 24 -0.63 -10.78 -0.46
N HIS A 25 -1.41 -10.52 -1.51
CA HIS A 25 -1.77 -11.55 -2.49
C HIS A 25 -0.64 -11.87 -3.47
N ASP A 26 0.21 -10.90 -3.81
CA ASP A 26 1.32 -11.06 -4.77
C ASP A 26 2.69 -10.58 -4.25
N ASP A 27 2.78 -10.18 -2.98
CA ASP A 27 3.97 -9.62 -2.30
C ASP A 27 4.59 -8.40 -3.01
N SER A 28 3.87 -7.78 -3.94
CA SER A 28 4.41 -6.64 -4.67
C SER A 28 4.38 -5.36 -3.84
N VAL A 29 5.41 -4.53 -4.03
CA VAL A 29 5.61 -3.29 -3.27
C VAL A 29 4.65 -2.22 -3.78
N ILE A 30 3.83 -1.69 -2.88
CA ILE A 30 3.01 -0.50 -3.11
C ILE A 30 3.84 0.76 -2.90
N SER A 31 4.57 0.84 -1.77
CA SER A 31 5.40 1.99 -1.43
C SER A 31 6.57 1.62 -0.51
N ALA A 32 7.60 2.47 -0.46
CA ALA A 32 8.83 2.25 0.28
C ALA A 32 9.13 3.42 1.22
N HIS A 33 9.63 3.12 2.42
CA HIS A 33 9.72 4.06 3.55
C HIS A 33 11.05 3.93 4.30
N CYS A 34 11.50 5.04 4.90
CA CYS A 34 12.77 5.10 5.61
C CYS A 34 12.73 4.57 7.05
N CYS A 35 11.55 4.45 7.65
CA CYS A 35 11.35 3.90 9.00
C CYS A 35 9.92 3.38 9.19
N HIS A 36 9.71 2.60 10.26
CA HIS A 36 8.41 2.00 10.58
C HIS A 36 7.28 3.04 10.75
N PRO A 37 7.44 4.15 11.52
CA PRO A 37 6.37 5.13 11.66
C PRO A 37 5.92 5.78 10.35
N CYS A 38 6.84 6.07 9.42
CA CYS A 38 6.50 6.60 8.10
C CYS A 38 5.63 5.61 7.31
N ALA A 39 6.00 4.32 7.36
CA ALA A 39 5.23 3.27 6.70
C ALA A 39 3.83 3.10 7.31
N VAL A 40 3.69 3.19 8.64
CA VAL A 40 2.38 3.12 9.32
C VAL A 40 1.48 4.29 8.92
N ILE A 41 1.99 5.52 8.93
CA ILE A 41 1.20 6.70 8.51
C ILE A 41 0.76 6.57 7.05
N ALA A 42 1.63 6.04 6.18
CA ALA A 42 1.28 5.79 4.79
C ALA A 42 0.28 4.64 4.64
N LEU A 43 0.36 3.61 5.49
CA LEU A 43 -0.61 2.50 5.53
C LEU A 43 -2.01 3.01 5.91
N ASP A 44 -2.11 3.91 6.88
CA ASP A 44 -3.38 4.52 7.30
C ASP A 44 -4.02 5.42 6.23
N GLN A 45 -3.22 5.84 5.25
CA GLN A 45 -3.66 6.66 4.11
C GLN A 45 -3.82 5.85 2.83
N LEU A 46 -3.64 4.54 2.90
CA LEU A 46 -3.67 3.67 1.73
C LEU A 46 -5.08 3.58 1.15
N HIS A 47 -5.19 3.72 -0.17
CA HIS A 47 -6.46 3.58 -0.88
C HIS A 47 -6.65 2.15 -1.40
N LEU A 48 -7.92 1.74 -1.52
CA LEU A 48 -8.26 0.44 -2.09
C LEU A 48 -7.72 0.29 -3.52
N SER A 49 -7.69 1.37 -4.30
CA SER A 49 -7.09 1.40 -5.64
C SER A 49 -5.61 1.00 -5.67
N ASP A 50 -4.85 1.35 -4.62
CA ASP A 50 -3.42 1.02 -4.52
C ASP A 50 -3.22 -0.48 -4.23
N MET A 51 -4.11 -1.05 -3.42
CA MET A 51 -4.16 -2.47 -3.10
C MET A 51 -4.66 -3.34 -4.26
N MET A 52 -5.55 -2.79 -5.10
CA MET A 52 -6.05 -3.44 -6.32
C MET A 52 -5.08 -3.36 -7.50
N GLY A 53 -4.18 -2.38 -7.52
CA GLY A 53 -3.29 -2.12 -8.66
C GLY A 53 -2.28 -3.25 -8.95
N GLY A 54 -1.52 -3.10 -10.03
CA GLY A 54 -0.48 -4.05 -10.44
C GLY A 54 -0.89 -4.95 -11.60
N GLU A 55 0.02 -5.86 -12.00
CA GLU A 55 -0.19 -6.81 -13.08
C GLU A 55 -1.12 -7.96 -12.67
N ASN A 56 -1.22 -8.25 -11.36
CA ASN A 56 -2.06 -9.29 -10.78
C ASN A 56 -3.27 -8.66 -10.07
N GLN A 57 -4.18 -8.08 -10.84
CA GLN A 57 -5.37 -7.49 -10.25
C GLN A 57 -6.25 -8.58 -9.61
N PRO A 58 -6.69 -8.37 -8.36
CA PRO A 58 -7.57 -9.29 -7.65
C PRO A 58 -8.96 -9.33 -8.29
N GLY A 59 -9.66 -10.44 -8.10
CA GLY A 59 -11.00 -10.65 -8.65
C GLY A 59 -12.08 -9.83 -7.94
N PRO A 60 -13.28 -9.69 -8.54
CA PRO A 60 -14.42 -9.06 -7.88
C PRO A 60 -14.76 -9.74 -6.55
N LEU A 61 -15.10 -8.94 -5.54
CA LEU A 61 -15.43 -9.40 -4.18
C LEU A 61 -14.29 -10.17 -3.48
N GLU A 62 -13.07 -10.12 -4.01
CA GLU A 62 -11.90 -10.64 -3.32
C GLU A 62 -11.50 -9.68 -2.18
N TYR A 63 -11.13 -10.24 -1.03
CA TYR A 63 -10.61 -9.43 0.07
C TYR A 63 -9.11 -9.27 -0.08
N VAL A 64 -8.67 -8.03 -0.29
CA VAL A 64 -7.25 -7.69 -0.48
C VAL A 64 -6.69 -7.12 0.80
N THR A 65 -5.41 -7.35 1.06
CA THR A 65 -4.70 -6.76 2.20
C THR A 65 -3.32 -6.24 1.83
N ALA A 66 -2.84 -5.30 2.62
CA ALA A 66 -1.48 -4.78 2.57
C ALA A 66 -0.86 -4.76 3.96
N HIS A 67 0.45 -4.98 4.01
CA HIS A 67 1.23 -5.04 5.26
C HIS A 67 2.44 -4.12 5.17
N VAL A 68 2.85 -3.58 6.32
CA VAL A 68 4.19 -3.00 6.47
C VAL A 68 5.17 -4.14 6.70
N VAL A 69 6.21 -4.22 5.88
CA VAL A 69 7.25 -5.24 5.89
C VAL A 69 8.59 -4.59 6.17
N GLU A 70 9.27 -4.98 7.25
CA GLU A 70 10.67 -4.59 7.48
C GLU A 70 11.56 -5.33 6.48
N VAL A 71 12.34 -4.59 5.69
CA VAL A 71 13.13 -5.15 4.57
C VAL A 71 14.24 -6.09 5.06
N ALA A 72 14.84 -5.80 6.21
CA ALA A 72 15.97 -6.57 6.74
C ALA A 72 15.56 -7.95 7.29
N THR A 73 14.37 -8.03 7.89
CA THR A 73 13.89 -9.22 8.62
C THR A 73 12.73 -9.92 7.93
N ASN A 74 12.12 -9.26 6.94
CA ASN A 74 10.84 -9.62 6.33
C ASN A 74 9.69 -9.70 7.36
N GLN A 75 9.84 -9.08 8.53
CA GLN A 75 8.81 -9.07 9.56
C GLN A 75 7.64 -8.20 9.12
N ARG A 76 6.43 -8.77 9.20
CA ARG A 76 5.18 -8.07 8.88
C ARG A 76 4.62 -7.39 10.11
N SER A 77 4.08 -6.21 9.92
CA SER A 77 3.45 -5.37 10.94
C SER A 77 2.40 -4.49 10.26
N GLY A 78 1.38 -4.07 11.01
CA GLY A 78 0.27 -3.32 10.42
C GLY A 78 -0.52 -4.13 9.38
N VAL A 79 -1.80 -3.81 9.25
CA VAL A 79 -2.63 -4.39 8.20
C VAL A 79 -3.66 -3.36 7.77
N ALA A 80 -3.73 -3.14 6.47
CA ALA A 80 -4.88 -2.51 5.83
C ALA A 80 -5.51 -3.57 4.92
N GLY A 81 -6.82 -3.50 4.71
CA GLY A 81 -7.51 -4.42 3.82
C GLY A 81 -8.69 -3.78 3.14
N GLY A 82 -9.41 -4.53 2.33
CA GLY A 82 -10.61 -4.02 1.68
C GLY A 82 -11.22 -5.05 0.75
N LEU A 83 -12.51 -4.89 0.47
CA LEU A 83 -13.23 -5.74 -0.46
C LEU A 83 -13.19 -5.11 -1.85
N VAL A 84 -12.74 -5.87 -2.85
CA VAL A 84 -12.77 -5.43 -4.25
C VAL A 84 -14.23 -5.25 -4.69
N PRO A 85 -14.58 -4.13 -5.34
CA PRO A 85 -15.93 -3.90 -5.87
C PRO A 85 -16.38 -5.01 -6.83
N LEU A 86 -17.69 -5.22 -6.94
CA LEU A 86 -18.28 -6.24 -7.81
C LEU A 86 -17.95 -6.03 -9.30
N ASP A 87 -17.79 -4.78 -9.73
CA ASP A 87 -17.40 -4.45 -11.10
C ASP A 87 -15.89 -4.60 -11.35
N GLY A 88 -15.10 -4.88 -10.30
CA GLY A 88 -13.64 -4.97 -10.37
C GLY A 88 -12.95 -3.63 -10.65
N ILE A 89 -13.70 -2.52 -10.69
CA ILE A 89 -13.17 -1.21 -11.04
C ILE A 89 -12.71 -0.52 -9.75
N PRO A 90 -11.46 -0.05 -9.67
CA PRO A 90 -11.01 0.76 -8.54
C PRO A 90 -11.92 1.97 -8.33
N PRO A 91 -12.32 2.28 -7.09
CA PRO A 91 -13.19 3.42 -6.82
C PRO A 91 -12.54 4.73 -7.29
N VAL A 92 -13.30 5.55 -8.03
CA VAL A 92 -12.83 6.81 -8.63
C VAL A 92 -12.52 7.89 -7.57
N LYS A 93 -13.16 7.81 -6.41
CA LYS A 93 -12.87 8.69 -5.28
C LYS A 93 -11.75 8.07 -4.42
N PRO A 94 -10.86 8.89 -3.85
CA PRO A 94 -9.93 8.43 -2.82
C PRO A 94 -10.75 8.01 -1.59
N VAL A 95 -11.15 6.75 -1.56
CA VAL A 95 -11.83 6.13 -0.42
C VAL A 95 -10.74 5.66 0.53
N LYS A 96 -10.72 6.22 1.74
CA LYS A 96 -9.82 5.73 2.80
C LYS A 96 -10.45 4.51 3.43
N PHE A 97 -9.63 3.51 3.74
CA PHE A 97 -10.04 2.42 4.60
C PHE A 97 -10.17 2.93 6.05
N PRO A 98 -11.13 2.46 6.89
CA PRO A 98 -12.05 1.32 6.77
C PRO A 98 -13.48 1.60 6.27
N ASP A 99 -13.73 2.74 5.62
CA ASP A 99 -15.10 3.24 5.38
C ASP A 99 -15.96 2.36 4.43
N TYR A 100 -15.40 1.32 3.81
CA TYR A 100 -16.08 0.51 2.79
C TYR A 100 -17.12 -0.50 3.34
N LEU A 101 -17.34 -0.61 4.64
CA LEU A 101 -18.33 -1.55 5.16
C LEU A 101 -19.78 -1.01 5.21
N TYR A 102 -20.05 0.28 4.97
CA TYR A 102 -21.35 0.85 5.39
C TYR A 102 -21.99 1.99 4.55
N ASP A 103 -21.76 2.08 3.23
CA ASP A 103 -22.36 3.16 2.43
C ASP A 103 -23.51 2.71 1.49
N GLY A 104 -24.34 1.72 1.85
CA GLY A 104 -25.38 1.30 0.90
C GLY A 104 -26.46 0.27 1.29
N ILE A 105 -26.98 0.27 2.52
CA ILE A 105 -28.35 -0.24 2.75
C ILE A 105 -29.17 0.92 3.31
N ALA A 106 -29.87 1.62 2.42
CA ALA A 106 -31.01 2.49 2.75
C ALA A 106 -32.31 1.72 2.48
#